data_AF-A0A7C5XEA1-F1
#
_entry.id   AF-A0A7C5XEA1-F1
#
_cell.length_a   1.000
_cell.length_b   1.000
_cell.length_c   1.000
_cell.angle_alpha   90.00
_cell.angle_beta   90.00
_cell.angle_gamma   90.00
#
_symmetry.space_group_name_H-M   'P 1'
#
loop_
_entity.id
_entity.type
_entity.pdbx_description
1 polymer ?
#
loop_
_entity_poly.entity_id
_entity_poly.type
_entity_poly.pdbx_seq_one_letter_code
_entity_poly.pdbx_strand_id
1 'polypeptide(L)'
;MPIFGRPENPLKRKIIEKPIDVGVRVINSVLTTGKGQRMGIFGGSGVGKSTLLGMMSRHTSADVNIIALIGERGREVKEFIEKILGEEGLKKSVVVVATSDSPPLLRVRAAFLAHTYAEYFMNQGMDVLLIMDSITRFAMAMREIGLALGEPPTARGYTPSVFSTLPKLLERAGSFEKGTITGFYTILVEGDDTSEPISDNVRAIIDGHIILSRQLFTRRVLPAVDVLSSISRVMPDVVSDEHLEYAFKFVRTLSDYFQAEDMITIGAYKGGDPRLDYAISKSQQIFKFITQKITEKASFDESVSLLFEIMK
;
A
#
# COMPACT_ATOMS: atom_id res chain seq x y z
N MET A 1 -26.55 -3.80 -2.54
CA MET A 1 -25.94 -3.45 -3.85
C MET A 1 -25.47 -4.74 -4.54
N PRO A 2 -25.46 -4.84 -5.87
CA PRO A 2 -24.95 -6.02 -6.57
C PRO A 2 -23.45 -6.23 -6.29
N ILE A 3 -23.03 -7.48 -6.07
CA ILE A 3 -21.64 -7.81 -5.67
C ILE A 3 -20.59 -7.42 -6.73
N PHE A 4 -20.96 -7.50 -8.01
CA PHE A 4 -20.09 -7.14 -9.13
C PHE A 4 -20.15 -5.65 -9.48
N GLY A 5 -20.80 -4.86 -8.63
CA GLY A 5 -20.96 -3.42 -8.81
C GLY A 5 -21.85 -3.07 -10.00
N ARG A 6 -21.87 -1.78 -10.33
CA ARG A 6 -22.36 -1.24 -11.60
C ARG A 6 -21.25 -0.35 -12.14
N PRO A 7 -20.98 -0.35 -13.46
CA PRO A 7 -20.04 0.59 -14.03
C PRO A 7 -20.47 2.02 -13.69
N GLU A 8 -19.64 2.75 -12.95
CA GLU A 8 -19.83 4.19 -12.75
C GLU A 8 -19.15 4.96 -13.85
N ASN A 9 -19.81 6.01 -14.34
CA ASN A 9 -19.25 6.89 -15.37
C ASN A 9 -17.98 7.57 -14.81
N PRO A 10 -16.80 7.37 -15.39
CA PRO A 10 -15.55 7.98 -14.92
C PRO A 10 -15.62 9.51 -14.83
N LEU A 11 -16.43 10.17 -15.67
CA LEU A 11 -16.63 11.62 -15.65
C LEU A 11 -17.36 12.13 -14.40
N LYS A 12 -17.97 11.25 -13.61
CA LYS A 12 -18.58 11.58 -12.32
C LYS A 12 -17.61 11.45 -11.14
N ARG A 13 -16.39 10.96 -11.37
CA ARG A 13 -15.38 10.88 -10.32
C ARG A 13 -14.86 12.28 -10.01
N LYS A 14 -14.60 12.53 -8.74
CA LYS A 14 -13.92 13.74 -8.30
C LYS A 14 -12.41 13.56 -8.44
N ILE A 15 -11.72 14.68 -8.61
CA ILE A 15 -10.26 14.71 -8.52
C ILE A 15 -9.85 14.46 -7.07
N ILE A 16 -8.67 13.88 -6.87
CA ILE A 16 -8.09 13.62 -5.55
C ILE A 16 -7.33 14.88 -5.13
N GLU A 17 -7.85 15.61 -4.14
CA GLU A 17 -7.30 16.92 -3.73
C GLU A 17 -6.87 16.97 -2.25
N LYS A 18 -7.19 15.92 -1.48
CA LYS A 18 -6.96 15.91 -0.03
C LYS A 18 -6.15 14.68 0.38
N PRO A 19 -5.18 14.83 1.29
CA PRO A 19 -4.44 13.70 1.81
C PRO A 19 -5.34 12.87 2.73
N ILE A 20 -5.01 11.58 2.84
CA ILE A 20 -5.54 10.70 3.88
C ILE A 20 -4.41 10.38 4.87
N ASP A 21 -4.67 10.65 6.15
CA ASP A 21 -3.76 10.25 7.22
C ASP A 21 -3.90 8.75 7.43
N VAL A 22 -2.84 7.98 7.15
CA VAL A 22 -2.80 6.53 7.37
C VAL A 22 -2.06 6.16 8.66
N GLY A 23 -1.63 7.16 9.44
CA GLY A 23 -0.95 6.98 10.73
C GLY A 23 0.47 6.42 10.63
N VAL A 24 1.05 6.38 9.43
CA VAL A 24 2.41 5.87 9.18
C VAL A 24 3.26 7.01 8.65
N ARG A 25 4.26 7.41 9.43
CA ARG A 25 5.02 8.65 9.23
C ARG A 25 5.62 8.78 7.84
N VAL A 26 6.37 7.76 7.41
CA VAL A 26 7.01 7.78 6.08
C VAL A 26 6.00 7.83 4.94
N ILE A 27 4.82 7.23 5.11
CA ILE A 27 3.75 7.29 4.10
C ILE A 27 3.10 8.67 4.11
N ASN A 28 2.71 9.18 5.28
CA ASN A 28 2.09 10.50 5.42
C ASN A 28 2.98 11.64 4.89
N SER A 29 4.30 11.53 5.07
CA SER A 29 5.24 12.62 4.78
C SER A 29 5.97 12.51 3.43
N VAL A 30 6.36 11.32 2.97
CA VAL A 30 7.21 11.17 1.77
C VAL A 30 6.50 10.42 0.64
N LEU A 31 5.44 9.66 0.95
CA LEU A 31 4.64 8.90 -0.01
C LEU A 31 3.15 9.23 0.15
N THR A 32 2.84 10.52 0.36
CA THR A 32 1.51 10.96 0.82
C THR A 32 0.41 10.40 -0.06
N THR A 33 -0.51 9.68 0.56
CA THR A 33 -1.67 9.09 -0.11
C THR A 33 -2.83 10.07 -0.11
N GLY A 34 -3.58 10.15 -1.21
CA GLY A 34 -4.79 10.96 -1.32
C GLY A 34 -6.09 10.19 -1.05
N LYS A 35 -7.14 10.90 -0.63
CA LYS A 35 -8.48 10.31 -0.44
C LYS A 35 -9.07 9.83 -1.77
N GLY A 36 -9.31 8.53 -1.88
CA GLY A 36 -9.78 7.88 -3.11
C GLY A 36 -8.68 7.32 -4.00
N GLN A 37 -7.41 7.40 -3.58
CA GLN A 37 -6.28 6.85 -4.32
C GLN A 37 -6.24 5.31 -4.22
N ARG A 38 -5.73 4.65 -5.26
CA ARG A 38 -5.42 3.22 -5.28
C ARG A 38 -3.92 3.02 -5.18
N MET A 39 -3.46 2.43 -4.09
CA MET A 39 -2.06 2.15 -3.79
C MET A 39 -1.78 0.66 -3.76
N GLY A 40 -0.68 0.25 -4.36
CA GLY A 40 -0.15 -1.10 -4.25
C GLY A 40 0.83 -1.23 -3.09
N ILE A 41 0.85 -2.35 -2.39
CA ILE A 41 1.88 -2.70 -1.41
C ILE A 41 2.57 -3.97 -1.88
N PHE A 42 3.77 -3.83 -2.41
CA PHE A 42 4.54 -4.93 -2.96
C PHE A 42 5.52 -5.42 -1.91
N GLY A 43 5.50 -6.71 -1.62
CA GLY A 43 6.43 -7.29 -0.66
C GLY A 43 6.39 -8.81 -0.66
N GLY A 44 7.55 -9.41 -0.45
CA GLY A 44 7.66 -10.86 -0.28
C GLY A 44 7.12 -11.34 1.07
N SER A 45 7.17 -12.65 1.29
CA SER A 45 6.84 -13.22 2.60
C SER A 45 7.82 -12.73 3.68
N GLY A 46 7.26 -12.36 4.84
CA GLY A 46 8.04 -12.03 6.04
C GLY A 46 8.67 -10.63 6.07
N VAL A 47 8.30 -9.70 5.18
CA VAL A 47 8.85 -8.33 5.15
C VAL A 47 8.03 -7.30 5.95
N GLY A 48 7.05 -7.75 6.74
CA GLY A 48 6.23 -6.89 7.60
C GLY A 48 4.95 -6.33 6.97
N LYS A 49 4.48 -6.91 5.86
CA LYS A 49 3.24 -6.51 5.16
C LYS A 49 2.02 -6.43 6.10
N SER A 50 1.69 -7.53 6.77
CA SER A 50 0.52 -7.59 7.68
C SER A 50 0.65 -6.58 8.82
N THR A 51 1.86 -6.37 9.33
CA THR A 51 2.14 -5.35 10.36
C THR A 51 1.82 -3.95 9.86
N LEU A 52 2.28 -3.59 8.65
CA LEU A 52 1.99 -2.29 8.04
C LEU A 52 0.47 -2.09 7.85
N LEU A 53 -0.23 -3.10 7.31
CA LEU A 53 -1.69 -3.06 7.15
C LEU A 53 -2.40 -2.83 8.48
N GLY A 54 -1.93 -3.46 9.56
CA GLY A 54 -2.43 -3.25 10.91
C GLY A 54 -2.22 -1.83 11.43
N MET A 55 -1.01 -1.30 11.25
CA MET A 55 -0.69 0.09 11.62
C MET A 55 -1.65 1.06 10.93
N MET A 56 -1.84 0.89 9.62
CA MET A 56 -2.76 1.72 8.85
C MET A 56 -4.21 1.58 9.31
N SER A 57 -4.68 0.35 9.51
CA SER A 57 -6.07 0.09 9.93
C SER A 57 -6.39 0.70 11.29
N ARG A 58 -5.45 0.67 12.25
CA ARG A 58 -5.66 1.29 13.57
C ARG A 58 -5.64 2.81 13.51
N HIS A 59 -4.73 3.38 12.74
CA HIS A 59 -4.36 4.78 12.87
C HIS A 59 -4.89 5.70 11.76
N THR A 60 -5.49 5.13 10.71
CA THR A 60 -6.11 5.89 9.61
C THR A 60 -7.20 6.84 10.10
N SER A 61 -7.33 7.99 9.44
CA SER A 61 -8.43 8.95 9.61
C SER A 61 -9.71 8.57 8.85
N ALA A 62 -9.74 7.44 8.14
CA ALA A 62 -10.97 6.95 7.50
C ALA A 62 -12.06 6.64 8.53
N ASP A 63 -13.32 6.87 8.13
CA ASP A 63 -14.50 6.62 8.96
C ASP A 63 -14.71 5.11 9.20
N VAL A 64 -14.41 4.29 8.18
CA VAL A 64 -14.55 2.83 8.23
C VAL A 64 -13.45 2.14 7.43
N ASN A 65 -12.98 1.02 7.97
CA ASN A 65 -12.08 0.12 7.26
C ASN A 65 -12.84 -1.07 6.69
N ILE A 66 -12.54 -1.43 5.46
CA ILE A 66 -12.96 -2.70 4.86
C ILE A 66 -11.70 -3.51 4.57
N ILE A 67 -11.57 -4.68 5.20
CA ILE A 67 -10.36 -5.51 5.08
C ILE A 67 -10.74 -6.84 4.45
N ALA A 68 -10.17 -7.12 3.28
CA ALA A 68 -10.35 -8.39 2.56
C ALA A 68 -9.10 -9.26 2.73
N LEU A 69 -9.26 -10.42 3.36
CA LEU A 69 -8.21 -11.43 3.52
C LEU A 69 -8.52 -12.63 2.59
N ILE A 70 -7.80 -12.71 1.48
CA ILE A 70 -8.09 -13.58 0.33
C ILE A 70 -6.96 -14.60 0.17
N GLY A 71 -7.29 -15.88 0.31
CA GLY A 71 -6.35 -16.99 0.14
C GLY A 71 -5.27 -17.08 1.23
N GLU A 72 -5.43 -16.35 2.33
CA GLU A 72 -4.54 -16.42 3.48
C GLU A 72 -4.82 -17.68 4.32
N ARG A 73 -3.82 -18.14 5.07
CA ARG A 73 -3.99 -19.32 5.95
C ARG A 73 -4.84 -18.94 7.15
N GLY A 74 -5.71 -19.84 7.62
CA GLY A 74 -6.61 -19.57 8.74
C GLY A 74 -5.90 -19.09 10.03
N ARG A 75 -4.71 -19.62 10.32
CA ARG A 75 -3.88 -19.16 11.46
C ARG A 75 -3.42 -17.71 11.30
N GLU A 76 -3.06 -17.30 10.09
CA GLU A 76 -2.56 -15.96 9.76
C GLU A 76 -3.71 -14.95 9.79
N VAL A 77 -4.91 -15.36 9.35
CA VAL A 77 -6.15 -14.59 9.51
C VAL A 77 -6.44 -14.35 10.99
N LYS A 78 -6.42 -15.40 11.82
CA LYS A 78 -6.71 -15.28 13.25
C LYS A 78 -5.70 -14.35 13.94
N GLU A 79 -4.42 -14.55 13.66
CA GLU A 79 -3.35 -13.67 14.18
C GLU A 79 -3.52 -12.22 13.73
N PHE A 80 -3.89 -12.00 12.46
CA PHE A 80 -4.15 -10.65 11.96
C PHE A 80 -5.30 -9.99 12.71
N ILE A 81 -6.43 -10.67 12.92
CA ILE A 81 -7.59 -10.08 13.60
C ILE A 81 -7.28 -9.84 15.08
N GLU A 82 -6.77 -10.84 15.80
CA GLU A 82 -6.62 -10.78 17.25
C GLU A 82 -5.42 -9.95 17.72
N LYS A 83 -4.27 -10.07 17.03
CA LYS A 83 -3.01 -9.45 17.50
C LYS A 83 -2.61 -8.22 16.72
N ILE A 84 -2.81 -8.24 15.41
CA ILE A 84 -2.39 -7.13 14.55
C ILE A 84 -3.48 -6.05 14.59
N LEU A 85 -4.69 -6.34 14.12
CA LEU A 85 -5.77 -5.38 14.11
C LEU A 85 -6.21 -5.01 15.54
N GLY A 86 -6.39 -6.03 16.38
CA GLY A 86 -6.82 -5.88 17.78
C GLY A 86 -8.24 -5.33 17.91
N GLU A 87 -8.74 -5.24 19.13
CA GLU A 87 -10.11 -4.78 19.40
C GLU A 87 -10.35 -3.34 18.90
N GLU A 88 -9.39 -2.44 19.11
CA GLU A 88 -9.51 -1.04 18.69
C GLU A 88 -9.58 -0.89 17.16
N GLY A 89 -8.76 -1.63 16.41
CA GLY A 89 -8.85 -1.64 14.96
C GLY A 89 -10.16 -2.27 14.47
N LEU A 90 -10.61 -3.33 15.15
CA LEU A 90 -11.80 -4.09 14.75
C LEU A 90 -13.10 -3.29 14.94
N LYS A 91 -13.20 -2.42 15.96
CA LYS A 91 -14.38 -1.58 16.22
C LYS A 91 -14.85 -0.75 15.02
N LYS A 92 -13.91 -0.34 14.14
CA LYS A 92 -14.19 0.43 12.92
C LYS A 92 -13.98 -0.36 11.64
N SER A 93 -13.87 -1.69 11.72
CA SER A 93 -13.51 -2.53 10.57
C SER A 93 -14.57 -3.58 10.26
N VAL A 94 -14.87 -3.75 8.98
CA VAL A 94 -15.53 -4.96 8.45
C VAL A 94 -14.46 -5.84 7.82
N VAL A 95 -14.32 -7.07 8.32
CA VAL A 95 -13.34 -8.04 7.81
C VAL A 95 -14.04 -9.11 6.99
N VAL A 96 -13.68 -9.21 5.71
CA VAL A 96 -14.18 -10.24 4.77
C VAL A 96 -13.07 -11.24 4.54
N VAL A 97 -13.33 -12.51 4.85
CA VAL A 97 -12.32 -13.57 4.77
C VAL A 97 -12.76 -14.67 3.82
N ALA A 98 -11.85 -15.09 2.94
CA ALA A 98 -11.91 -16.37 2.25
C ALA A 98 -10.52 -17.00 2.30
N THR A 99 -10.36 -18.05 3.09
CA THR A 99 -9.08 -18.69 3.39
C THR A 99 -8.52 -19.50 2.21
N SER A 100 -7.27 -19.96 2.31
CA SER A 100 -6.62 -20.77 1.26
C SER A 100 -7.32 -22.09 0.93
N ASP A 101 -8.04 -22.69 1.88
CA ASP A 101 -8.85 -23.90 1.74
C ASP A 101 -10.25 -23.64 1.16
N SER A 102 -10.64 -22.36 1.02
CA SER A 102 -11.90 -21.99 0.39
C SER A 102 -11.85 -22.22 -1.13
N PRO A 103 -12.98 -22.64 -1.75
CA PRO A 103 -13.07 -22.77 -3.21
C PRO A 103 -12.65 -21.48 -3.93
N PRO A 104 -12.00 -21.55 -5.11
CA PRO A 104 -11.53 -20.37 -5.84
C PRO A 104 -12.64 -19.35 -6.11
N LEU A 105 -13.85 -19.82 -6.42
CA LEU A 105 -15.02 -18.97 -6.64
C LEU A 105 -15.38 -18.14 -5.41
N LEU A 106 -15.25 -18.72 -4.20
CA LEU A 106 -15.52 -18.00 -2.95
C LEU A 106 -14.45 -16.95 -2.68
N ARG A 107 -13.18 -17.25 -2.95
CA ARG A 107 -12.06 -16.29 -2.84
C ARG A 107 -12.28 -15.07 -3.76
N VAL A 108 -12.70 -15.31 -5.01
CA VAL A 108 -13.04 -14.23 -5.95
C VAL A 108 -14.24 -13.43 -5.45
N ARG A 109 -15.33 -14.08 -5.03
CA ARG A 109 -16.52 -13.39 -4.53
C ARG A 109 -16.24 -12.57 -3.28
N ALA A 110 -15.40 -13.05 -2.36
CA ALA A 110 -15.03 -12.30 -1.16
C ALA A 110 -14.36 -10.96 -1.49
N ALA A 111 -13.49 -10.91 -2.50
CA ALA A 111 -12.87 -9.67 -2.96
C ALA A 111 -13.91 -8.67 -3.51
N PHE A 112 -14.84 -9.14 -4.34
CA PHE A 112 -15.93 -8.31 -4.87
C PHE A 112 -16.92 -7.87 -3.76
N LEU A 113 -17.17 -8.73 -2.77
CA LEU A 113 -18.02 -8.40 -1.62
C LEU A 113 -17.40 -7.28 -0.77
N ALA A 114 -16.10 -7.35 -0.51
CA ALA A 114 -15.39 -6.28 0.21
C ALA A 114 -15.50 -4.93 -0.50
N HIS A 115 -15.30 -4.89 -1.83
CA HIS A 115 -15.51 -3.66 -2.59
C HIS A 115 -16.97 -3.18 -2.52
N THR A 116 -17.94 -4.09 -2.49
CA THR A 116 -19.36 -3.74 -2.35
C THR A 116 -19.69 -3.14 -0.98
N TYR A 117 -19.05 -3.63 0.09
CA TYR A 117 -19.17 -2.99 1.41
C TYR A 117 -18.52 -1.61 1.43
N ALA A 118 -17.37 -1.44 0.79
CA ALA A 118 -16.74 -0.12 0.66
C ALA A 118 -17.65 0.87 -0.09
N GLU A 119 -18.23 0.45 -1.21
CA GLU A 119 -19.21 1.25 -1.96
C GLU A 119 -20.46 1.59 -1.15
N TYR A 120 -20.93 0.66 -0.29
CA TYR A 120 -22.07 0.92 0.57
C TYR A 120 -21.80 2.09 1.52
N PHE A 121 -20.68 2.09 2.23
CA PHE A 121 -20.32 3.16 3.17
C PHE A 121 -19.95 4.46 2.45
N MET A 122 -19.26 4.39 1.32
CA MET A 122 -19.00 5.56 0.47
C MET A 122 -20.32 6.24 0.05
N ASN A 123 -21.35 5.45 -0.29
CA ASN A 123 -22.68 5.99 -0.64
C ASN A 123 -23.43 6.61 0.54
N GLN A 124 -23.03 6.31 1.78
CA GLN A 124 -23.47 7.01 2.99
C GLN A 124 -22.68 8.31 3.26
N GLY A 125 -21.72 8.64 2.39
CA GLY A 125 -20.90 9.84 2.49
C GLY A 125 -19.61 9.68 3.29
N MET A 126 -19.18 8.43 3.54
CA MET A 126 -18.01 8.14 4.35
C MET A 126 -16.72 8.07 3.53
N ASP A 127 -15.61 8.38 4.19
CA ASP A 127 -14.26 8.06 3.72
C ASP A 127 -13.89 6.65 4.16
N VAL A 128 -13.70 5.77 3.18
CA VAL A 128 -13.44 4.34 3.40
C VAL A 128 -11.97 4.01 3.12
N LEU A 129 -11.33 3.30 4.05
CA LEU A 129 -10.07 2.60 3.78
C LEU A 129 -10.35 1.15 3.38
N LEU A 130 -10.08 0.79 2.13
CA LEU A 130 -10.20 -0.57 1.64
C LEU A 130 -8.82 -1.22 1.59
N ILE A 131 -8.60 -2.27 2.37
CA ILE A 131 -7.38 -3.09 2.32
C ILE A 131 -7.73 -4.44 1.71
N MET A 132 -6.94 -4.88 0.73
CA MET A 132 -7.08 -6.20 0.13
C MET A 132 -5.75 -6.94 0.14
N ASP A 133 -5.69 -8.00 0.95
CA ASP A 133 -4.55 -8.91 1.06
C ASP A 133 -4.95 -10.32 0.56
N SER A 134 -4.65 -10.73 -0.67
CA SER A 134 -3.88 -10.01 -1.70
C SER A 134 -4.51 -10.08 -3.09
N ILE A 135 -4.11 -9.14 -3.95
CA ILE A 135 -4.43 -9.20 -5.38
C ILE A 135 -3.79 -10.42 -6.04
N THR A 136 -2.58 -10.82 -5.62
CA THR A 136 -1.93 -12.03 -6.13
C THR A 136 -2.80 -13.27 -5.86
N ARG A 137 -3.31 -13.45 -4.64
CA ARG A 137 -4.18 -14.60 -4.31
C ARG A 137 -5.53 -14.55 -5.02
N PHE A 138 -6.07 -13.35 -5.27
CA PHE A 138 -7.24 -13.17 -6.11
C PHE A 138 -6.97 -13.58 -7.57
N ALA A 139 -5.86 -13.13 -8.15
CA ALA A 139 -5.46 -13.48 -9.52
C ALA A 139 -5.21 -14.98 -9.68
N MET A 140 -4.59 -15.63 -8.69
CA MET A 140 -4.42 -17.08 -8.65
C MET A 140 -5.77 -17.82 -8.64
N ALA A 141 -6.73 -17.35 -7.83
CA ALA A 141 -8.08 -17.93 -7.81
C ALA A 141 -8.81 -17.76 -9.15
N MET A 142 -8.68 -16.59 -9.80
CA MET A 142 -9.21 -16.36 -11.15
C MET A 142 -8.55 -17.28 -12.19
N ARG A 143 -7.24 -17.49 -12.11
CA ARG A 143 -6.49 -18.43 -12.97
C ARG A 143 -7.03 -19.86 -12.82
N GLU A 144 -7.21 -20.33 -11.59
CA GLU A 144 -7.78 -21.67 -11.32
C GLU A 144 -9.17 -21.84 -11.94
N ILE A 145 -10.03 -20.82 -11.84
CA ILE A 145 -11.36 -20.81 -12.47
C ILE A 145 -11.25 -20.84 -14.00
N GLY A 146 -10.44 -19.96 -14.59
CA GLY A 146 -10.28 -19.88 -16.04
C GLY A 146 -9.78 -21.20 -16.63
N LEU A 147 -8.79 -21.83 -15.99
CA LEU A 147 -8.27 -23.13 -16.42
C LEU A 147 -9.34 -24.23 -16.34
N ALA A 148 -10.16 -24.24 -15.28
CA ALA A 148 -11.27 -25.19 -15.14
C ALA A 148 -12.36 -24.99 -16.22
N LEU A 149 -12.50 -23.78 -16.75
CA LEU A 149 -13.40 -23.44 -17.86
C LEU A 149 -12.76 -23.63 -19.25
N GLY A 150 -11.51 -24.09 -19.32
CA GLY A 150 -10.80 -24.34 -20.57
C GLY A 150 -10.13 -23.12 -21.20
N GLU A 151 -9.96 -22.01 -20.47
CA GLU A 151 -9.15 -20.89 -20.96
C GLU A 151 -7.67 -21.28 -21.07
N PRO A 152 -6.98 -20.90 -22.15
CA PRO A 152 -5.56 -21.20 -22.30
C PRO A 152 -4.69 -20.35 -21.35
N PRO A 153 -3.62 -20.91 -20.76
CA PRO A 153 -2.63 -20.14 -20.01
C PRO A 153 -1.76 -19.34 -20.97
N THR A 154 -1.81 -18.01 -20.90
CA THR A 154 -1.11 -17.13 -21.87
C THR A 154 0.11 -16.45 -21.25
N ALA A 155 -0.09 -15.57 -20.27
CA ALA A 155 0.99 -14.80 -19.64
C ALA A 155 1.53 -15.53 -18.40
N ARG A 156 2.65 -16.25 -18.56
CA ARG A 156 3.29 -17.07 -17.50
C ARG A 156 2.29 -17.92 -16.71
N GLY A 157 1.35 -18.56 -17.39
CA GLY A 157 0.37 -19.44 -16.76
C GLY A 157 -0.95 -18.79 -16.35
N TYR A 158 -1.08 -17.45 -16.35
CA TYR A 158 -2.36 -16.79 -16.08
C TYR A 158 -3.28 -16.81 -17.31
N THR A 159 -4.59 -16.92 -17.06
CA THR A 159 -5.63 -16.91 -18.09
C THR A 159 -6.00 -15.47 -18.47
N PRO A 160 -6.45 -15.20 -19.71
CA PRO A 160 -6.86 -13.86 -20.15
C PRO A 160 -7.91 -13.21 -19.24
N SER A 161 -8.84 -13.99 -18.68
CA SER A 161 -9.87 -13.48 -17.78
C SER A 161 -9.32 -12.77 -16.54
N VAL A 162 -8.16 -13.17 -16.03
CA VAL A 162 -7.48 -12.51 -14.90
C VAL A 162 -7.24 -11.03 -15.22
N PHE A 163 -6.61 -10.75 -16.35
CA PHE A 163 -6.22 -9.40 -16.76
C PHE A 163 -7.42 -8.53 -17.11
N SER A 164 -8.48 -9.10 -17.65
CA SER A 164 -9.73 -8.36 -17.90
C SER A 164 -10.55 -8.07 -16.63
N THR A 165 -10.30 -8.80 -15.55
CA THR A 165 -11.06 -8.69 -14.29
C THR A 165 -10.37 -7.77 -13.28
N LEU A 166 -9.04 -7.71 -13.28
CA LEU A 166 -8.29 -6.82 -12.39
C LEU A 166 -8.73 -5.36 -12.49
N PRO A 167 -8.83 -4.72 -13.67
CA PRO A 167 -9.34 -3.36 -13.79
C PRO A 167 -10.76 -3.21 -13.23
N LYS A 168 -11.66 -4.15 -13.56
CA LYS A 168 -13.06 -4.13 -13.10
C LYS A 168 -13.19 -4.17 -11.58
N LEU A 169 -12.24 -4.79 -10.88
CA LEU A 169 -12.20 -4.79 -9.43
C LEU A 169 -11.57 -3.51 -8.89
N LEU A 170 -10.35 -3.20 -9.33
CA LEU A 170 -9.53 -2.10 -8.80
C LEU A 170 -10.13 -0.72 -9.08
N GLU A 171 -10.78 -0.54 -10.22
CA GLU A 171 -11.42 0.72 -10.56
C GLU A 171 -12.66 1.02 -9.70
N ARG A 172 -13.17 0.08 -8.91
CA ARG A 172 -14.29 0.35 -7.99
C ARG A 172 -13.88 1.24 -6.80
N ALA A 173 -12.59 1.36 -6.52
CA ALA A 173 -12.07 2.36 -5.59
C ALA A 173 -11.84 3.71 -6.31
N GLY A 174 -11.96 4.82 -5.57
CA GLY A 174 -11.93 6.16 -6.16
C GLY A 174 -12.46 7.26 -5.24
N SER A 175 -12.45 8.49 -5.76
CA SER A 175 -13.11 9.65 -5.17
C SER A 175 -14.45 9.92 -5.88
N PHE A 176 -15.53 10.02 -5.11
CA PHE A 176 -16.91 10.09 -5.62
C PHE A 176 -17.63 11.32 -5.06
N GLU A 177 -18.86 11.58 -5.56
CA GLU A 177 -19.62 12.76 -5.13
C GLU A 177 -19.87 12.77 -3.61
N LYS A 178 -20.21 11.62 -3.03
CA LYS A 178 -20.64 11.50 -1.63
C LYS A 178 -19.50 11.22 -0.65
N GLY A 179 -18.56 10.36 -1.03
CA GLY A 179 -17.47 9.91 -0.16
C GLY A 179 -16.32 9.36 -0.99
N THR A 180 -15.37 8.69 -0.33
CA THR A 180 -14.18 8.15 -0.99
C THR A 180 -13.91 6.70 -0.61
N ILE A 181 -13.23 5.97 -1.50
CA ILE A 181 -12.69 4.64 -1.23
C ILE A 181 -11.21 4.69 -1.57
N THR A 182 -10.38 4.80 -0.53
CA THR A 182 -8.92 4.72 -0.66
C THR A 182 -8.50 3.25 -0.57
N GLY A 183 -7.96 2.70 -1.66
CA GLY A 183 -7.63 1.30 -1.78
C GLY A 183 -6.15 1.01 -1.55
N PHE A 184 -5.82 0.07 -0.67
CA PHE A 184 -4.50 -0.52 -0.51
C PHE A 184 -4.54 -2.00 -0.88
N TYR A 185 -3.83 -2.34 -1.93
CA TYR A 185 -3.85 -3.67 -2.53
C TYR A 185 -2.49 -4.30 -2.37
N THR A 186 -2.39 -5.44 -1.68
CA THR A 186 -1.10 -6.10 -1.55
C THR A 186 -0.80 -6.99 -2.76
N ILE A 187 0.46 -7.05 -3.11
CA ILE A 187 1.01 -7.87 -4.18
C ILE A 187 2.18 -8.65 -3.58
N LEU A 188 2.08 -9.97 -3.65
CA LEU A 188 3.15 -10.88 -3.26
C LEU A 188 4.17 -10.89 -4.39
N VAL A 189 5.41 -10.51 -4.09
CA VAL A 189 6.54 -10.59 -5.02
C VAL A 189 7.48 -11.71 -4.55
N GLU A 190 7.77 -12.66 -5.43
CA GLU A 190 8.74 -13.73 -5.15
C GLU A 190 10.15 -13.24 -5.47
N GLY A 191 11.09 -13.42 -4.53
CA GLY A 191 12.51 -13.08 -4.77
C GLY A 191 12.78 -11.60 -5.10
N ASP A 192 11.92 -10.69 -4.65
CA ASP A 192 11.95 -9.26 -4.98
C ASP A 192 11.78 -8.96 -6.50
N ASP A 193 11.32 -9.95 -7.29
CA ASP A 193 10.97 -9.78 -8.69
C ASP A 193 9.61 -9.07 -8.82
N THR A 194 9.66 -7.78 -9.13
CA THR A 194 8.46 -6.97 -9.37
C THR A 194 8.01 -6.94 -10.83
N SER A 195 8.60 -7.77 -11.69
CA SER A 195 8.28 -7.93 -13.13
C SER A 195 7.41 -9.16 -13.44
N GLU A 196 6.81 -9.78 -12.41
CA GLU A 196 5.78 -10.80 -12.62
C GLU A 196 4.53 -10.18 -13.29
N PRO A 197 3.83 -10.88 -14.21
CA PRO A 197 2.68 -10.35 -14.94
C PRO A 197 1.60 -9.67 -14.08
N ILE A 198 1.33 -10.16 -12.87
CA ILE A 198 0.35 -9.53 -11.97
C ILE A 198 0.87 -8.20 -11.45
N SER A 199 2.13 -8.15 -11.02
CA SER A 199 2.78 -6.93 -10.53
C SER A 199 2.75 -5.83 -11.58
N ASP A 200 3.11 -6.15 -12.82
CA ASP A 200 3.13 -5.17 -13.92
C ASP A 200 1.74 -4.68 -14.30
N ASN A 201 0.77 -5.60 -14.44
CA ASN A 201 -0.60 -5.21 -14.78
C ASN A 201 -1.22 -4.35 -13.68
N VAL A 202 -1.02 -4.72 -12.41
CA VAL A 202 -1.55 -3.96 -11.28
C VAL A 202 -0.91 -2.57 -11.22
N ARG A 203 0.41 -2.47 -11.41
CA ARG A 203 1.16 -1.18 -11.46
C ARG A 203 0.66 -0.24 -12.57
N ALA A 204 0.14 -0.79 -13.67
CA ALA A 204 -0.45 -0.01 -14.76
C ALA A 204 -1.85 0.54 -14.42
N ILE A 205 -2.59 -0.10 -13.49
CA ILE A 205 -3.98 0.26 -13.14
C ILE A 205 -4.03 1.22 -11.94
N ILE A 206 -3.12 1.05 -10.97
CA ILE A 206 -3.10 1.82 -9.71
C ILE A 206 -2.36 3.15 -9.84
N ASP A 207 -2.55 4.01 -8.83
CA ASP A 207 -2.08 5.40 -8.79
C ASP A 207 -0.72 5.56 -8.05
N GLY A 208 -0.10 4.47 -7.65
CA GLY A 208 1.14 4.48 -6.86
C GLY A 208 1.39 3.16 -6.17
N HIS A 209 2.57 3.01 -5.58
CA HIS A 209 2.94 1.79 -4.87
C HIS A 209 3.97 2.04 -3.77
N ILE A 210 3.95 1.14 -2.80
CA ILE A 210 4.88 1.05 -1.68
C ILE A 210 5.61 -0.28 -1.82
N ILE A 211 6.94 -0.24 -1.88
CA ILE A 211 7.80 -1.43 -1.89
C ILE A 211 8.27 -1.72 -0.47
N LEU A 212 8.10 -2.97 -0.03
CA LEU A 212 8.61 -3.46 1.24
C LEU A 212 9.92 -4.23 1.00
N SER A 213 11.03 -3.70 1.49
CA SER A 213 12.37 -4.24 1.29
C SER A 213 12.77 -5.26 2.36
N ARG A 214 13.22 -6.42 1.91
CA ARG A 214 13.83 -7.44 2.78
C ARG A 214 15.12 -6.94 3.44
N GLN A 215 15.89 -6.09 2.77
CA GLN A 215 17.12 -5.52 3.30
C GLN A 215 16.80 -4.59 4.49
N LEU A 216 15.82 -3.69 4.35
CA LEU A 216 15.37 -2.82 5.44
C LEU A 216 14.82 -3.63 6.62
N PHE A 217 14.00 -4.65 6.34
CA PHE A 217 13.47 -5.55 7.36
C PHE A 217 14.59 -6.24 8.16
N THR A 218 15.60 -6.77 7.47
CA THR A 218 16.75 -7.45 8.09
C THR A 218 17.58 -6.49 8.96
N ARG A 219 17.68 -5.22 8.55
CA ARG A 219 18.30 -4.14 9.32
C ARG A 219 17.43 -3.59 10.45
N ARG A 220 16.24 -4.15 10.68
CA ARG A 220 15.25 -3.71 11.69
C ARG A 220 14.73 -2.29 11.49
N VAL A 221 14.77 -1.78 10.26
CA VAL A 221 14.09 -0.54 9.87
C VAL A 221 12.65 -0.92 9.52
N LEU A 222 11.72 -0.63 10.43
CA LEU A 222 10.30 -0.98 10.32
C LEU A 222 9.41 0.26 10.45
N PRO A 223 8.36 0.43 9.63
CA PRO A 223 7.98 -0.44 8.52
C PRO A 223 9.07 -0.45 7.42
N ALA A 224 9.25 -1.60 6.78
CA ALA A 224 10.36 -1.82 5.84
C ALA A 224 10.13 -1.16 4.47
N VAL A 225 9.63 0.08 4.46
CA VAL A 225 9.28 0.84 3.27
C VAL A 225 10.55 1.33 2.58
N ASP A 226 10.79 0.82 1.38
CA ASP A 226 11.81 1.38 0.49
C ASP A 226 11.25 2.61 -0.21
N VAL A 227 11.59 3.77 0.34
CA VAL A 227 11.16 5.08 -0.16
C VAL A 227 11.66 5.34 -1.58
N LEU A 228 12.86 4.86 -1.94
CA LEU A 228 13.46 5.14 -3.25
C LEU A 228 12.76 4.38 -4.37
N SER A 229 12.24 3.19 -4.06
CA SER A 229 11.50 2.34 -4.99
C SER A 229 9.98 2.53 -4.91
N SER A 230 9.49 3.43 -4.06
CA SER A 230 8.06 3.69 -3.85
C SER A 230 7.64 5.03 -4.44
N ILE A 231 6.36 5.17 -4.77
CA ILE A 231 5.82 6.41 -5.32
C ILE A 231 4.32 6.55 -5.03
N SER A 232 3.88 7.76 -4.71
CA SER A 232 2.48 8.17 -4.80
C SER A 232 2.35 9.18 -5.93
N ARG A 233 1.62 8.85 -7.01
CA ARG A 233 1.52 9.75 -8.18
C ARG A 233 0.65 10.98 -7.91
N VAL A 234 -0.24 10.91 -6.93
CA VAL A 234 -1.15 12.02 -6.56
C VAL A 234 -0.56 12.92 -5.48
N MET A 235 0.61 12.58 -4.92
CA MET A 235 1.22 13.37 -3.85
C MET A 235 1.31 14.86 -4.19
N PRO A 236 1.78 15.28 -5.40
CA PRO A 236 1.83 16.70 -5.77
C PRO A 236 0.48 17.42 -5.72
N ASP A 237 -0.63 16.70 -5.90
CA ASP A 237 -1.98 17.26 -5.94
C ASP A 237 -2.65 17.35 -4.56
N VAL A 238 -2.05 16.75 -3.53
CA VAL A 238 -2.65 16.62 -2.18
C VAL A 238 -1.78 17.21 -1.06
N VAL A 239 -0.65 17.84 -1.40
CA VAL A 239 0.27 18.47 -0.44
C VAL A 239 0.64 19.88 -0.88
N SER A 240 1.19 20.69 0.03
CA SER A 240 1.72 22.01 -0.32
C SER A 240 3.06 21.92 -1.05
N ASP A 241 3.40 22.96 -1.82
CA ASP A 241 4.70 23.04 -2.52
C ASP A 241 5.89 22.90 -1.55
N GLU A 242 5.81 23.51 -0.36
CA GLU A 242 6.84 23.38 0.67
C GLU A 242 6.98 21.92 1.14
N HIS A 243 5.85 21.23 1.40
CA HIS A 243 5.88 19.81 1.75
C HIS A 243 6.53 18.97 0.65
N LEU A 244 6.12 19.17 -0.60
CA LEU A 244 6.66 18.46 -1.75
C LEU A 244 8.17 18.67 -1.91
N GLU A 245 8.65 19.90 -1.74
CA GLU A 245 10.08 20.25 -1.82
C GLU A 245 10.91 19.47 -0.79
N TYR A 246 10.49 19.47 0.49
CA TYR A 246 11.22 18.76 1.53
C TYR A 246 11.12 17.23 1.40
N ALA A 247 10.01 16.71 0.88
CA ALA A 247 9.90 15.29 0.56
C ALA A 247 10.89 14.89 -0.54
N PHE A 248 11.02 15.69 -1.59
CA PHE A 248 12.02 15.45 -2.64
C PHE A 248 13.46 15.62 -2.14
N LYS A 249 13.72 16.60 -1.26
CA LYS A 249 15.02 16.75 -0.59
C LYS A 249 15.35 15.50 0.23
N PHE A 250 14.39 14.95 0.95
CA PHE A 250 14.55 13.72 1.73
C PHE A 250 14.93 12.53 0.84
N VAL A 251 14.17 12.30 -0.24
CA VAL A 251 14.43 11.21 -1.20
C VAL A 251 15.81 11.36 -1.85
N ARG A 252 16.18 12.58 -2.28
CA ARG A 252 17.50 12.85 -2.88
C ARG A 252 18.63 12.56 -1.90
N THR A 253 18.50 13.03 -0.66
CA THR A 253 19.50 12.82 0.40
C THR A 253 19.66 11.34 0.71
N LEU A 254 18.57 10.57 0.77
CA LEU A 254 18.61 9.13 0.96
C LEU A 254 19.25 8.41 -0.23
N SER A 255 18.97 8.84 -1.46
CA SER A 255 19.58 8.29 -2.67
C SER A 255 21.09 8.52 -2.70
N ASP A 256 21.53 9.74 -2.39
CA ASP A 256 22.94 10.09 -2.30
C ASP A 256 23.68 9.22 -1.27
N TYR A 257 23.07 8.98 -0.11
CA TYR A 257 23.62 8.07 0.90
C TYR A 257 23.79 6.65 0.37
N PHE A 258 22.76 6.08 -0.26
CA PHE A 258 22.82 4.70 -0.76
C PHE A 258 23.80 4.51 -1.92
N GLN A 259 23.99 5.52 -2.77
CA GLN A 259 25.01 5.48 -3.84
C GLN A 259 26.44 5.36 -3.29
N ALA A 260 26.68 5.81 -2.06
CA ALA A 260 27.99 5.77 -1.42
C ALA A 260 28.09 4.76 -0.26
N GLU A 261 27.03 4.00 0.04
CA GLU A 261 26.94 3.14 1.24
C GLU A 261 28.12 2.17 1.35
N ASP A 262 28.52 1.52 0.26
CA ASP A 262 29.65 0.58 0.25
C ASP A 262 30.97 1.28 0.58
N MET A 263 31.24 2.44 -0.05
CA MET A 263 32.45 3.23 0.19
C MET A 263 32.54 3.75 1.64
N ILE A 264 31.39 4.14 2.21
CA ILE A 264 31.27 4.57 3.61
C ILE A 264 31.55 3.37 4.53
N THR A 265 30.94 2.22 4.26
CA THR A 265 31.02 1.02 5.11
C THR A 265 32.44 0.47 5.20
N ILE A 266 33.20 0.49 4.09
CA ILE A 266 34.61 0.07 4.08
C ILE A 266 35.59 1.17 4.56
N GLY A 267 35.09 2.35 4.90
CA GLY A 267 35.89 3.48 5.38
C GLY A 267 36.75 4.17 4.32
N ALA A 268 36.46 3.94 3.03
CA ALA A 268 37.18 4.52 1.90
C ALA A 268 36.79 5.98 1.63
N TYR A 269 35.57 6.38 1.98
CA TYR A 269 35.14 7.77 1.88
C TYR A 269 35.73 8.61 3.02
N LYS A 270 36.46 9.69 2.68
CA LYS A 270 37.15 10.58 3.63
C LYS A 270 36.59 12.02 3.66
N GLY A 271 35.44 12.26 3.02
CA GLY A 271 34.87 13.59 2.83
C GLY A 271 35.34 14.28 1.55
N GLY A 272 34.70 15.39 1.19
CA GLY A 272 35.09 16.24 0.07
C GLY A 272 34.04 16.38 -1.04
N ASP A 273 32.96 15.60 -1.00
CA ASP A 273 31.74 15.87 -1.77
C ASP A 273 30.68 16.44 -0.80
N PRO A 274 30.38 17.76 -0.84
CA PRO A 274 29.38 18.37 0.05
C PRO A 274 28.01 17.70 0.02
N ARG A 275 27.62 17.10 -1.12
CA ARG A 275 26.37 16.37 -1.26
C ARG A 275 26.38 15.08 -0.43
N LEU A 276 27.45 14.29 -0.55
CA LEU A 276 27.61 13.05 0.23
C LEU A 276 27.85 13.34 1.71
N ASP A 277 28.62 14.37 2.03
CA ASP A 277 28.86 14.81 3.41
C ASP A 277 27.53 15.17 4.09
N TYR A 278 26.65 15.89 3.39
CA TYR A 278 25.30 16.19 3.86
C TYR A 278 24.47 14.91 4.04
N ALA A 279 24.46 14.01 3.06
CA ALA A 279 23.71 12.76 3.12
C ALA A 279 24.15 11.86 4.29
N ILE A 280 25.45 11.73 4.52
CA ILE A 280 26.03 10.99 5.65
C ILE A 280 25.59 11.63 6.97
N SER A 281 25.66 12.96 7.07
CA SER A 281 25.28 13.69 8.28
C SER A 281 23.79 13.50 8.65
N LYS A 282 22.92 13.31 7.66
CA LYS A 282 21.47 13.13 7.85
C LYS A 282 21.03 11.67 7.95
N SER A 283 21.86 10.72 7.54
CA SER A 283 21.51 9.29 7.44
C SER A 283 20.85 8.72 8.70
N GLN A 284 21.43 8.94 9.88
CA GLN A 284 20.89 8.45 11.14
C GLN A 284 19.50 9.04 11.45
N GLN A 285 19.32 10.34 11.18
CA GLN A 285 18.03 11.02 11.35
C GLN A 285 16.99 10.48 10.38
N ILE A 286 17.37 10.23 9.12
CA ILE A 286 16.50 9.66 8.08
C ILE A 286 16.04 8.24 8.45
N PHE A 287 16.94 7.34 8.85
CA PHE A 287 16.55 5.98 9.23
C PHE A 287 15.69 5.96 10.50
N LYS A 288 15.98 6.85 11.47
CA LYS A 288 15.14 7.04 12.65
C LYS A 288 13.75 7.58 12.26
N PHE A 289 13.70 8.49 11.28
CA PHE A 289 12.45 9.04 10.76
C PHE A 289 11.59 7.96 10.09
N ILE A 290 12.18 7.08 9.27
CA ILE A 290 11.45 5.97 8.63
C ILE A 290 10.96 4.97 9.69
N THR A 291 11.75 4.74 10.74
CA THR A 291 11.46 3.72 11.76
C THR A 291 10.34 4.15 12.72
N GLN A 292 9.24 3.43 12.74
CA GLN A 292 8.07 3.68 13.59
C GLN A 292 7.68 2.40 14.32
N LYS A 293 7.39 2.51 15.64
CA LYS A 293 6.90 1.37 16.40
C LYS A 293 5.49 0.99 15.95
N ILE A 294 5.14 -0.30 16.05
CA ILE A 294 3.83 -0.81 15.64
C ILE A 294 2.68 -0.10 16.39
N THR A 295 2.89 0.24 17.65
CA THR A 295 1.91 0.91 18.52
C THR A 295 1.98 2.43 18.46
N GLU A 296 2.99 2.99 17.79
CA GLU A 296 3.15 4.43 17.62
C GLU A 296 2.26 4.91 16.49
N LYS A 297 1.45 5.92 16.78
CA LYS A 297 0.69 6.68 15.78
C LYS A 297 1.51 7.90 15.39
N ALA A 298 1.59 8.19 14.10
CA ALA A 298 2.13 9.45 13.60
C ALA A 298 1.07 10.11 12.72
N SER A 299 0.47 11.19 13.20
CA SER A 299 -0.53 11.92 12.42
C SER A 299 0.11 12.59 11.19
N PHE A 300 -0.72 13.02 10.24
CA PHE A 300 -0.24 13.73 9.05
C PHE A 300 0.57 14.98 9.43
N ASP A 301 0.02 15.87 10.24
CA ASP A 301 0.67 17.14 10.61
C ASP A 301 1.98 16.94 11.38
N GLU A 302 2.02 15.97 12.30
CA GLU A 302 3.24 15.61 13.03
C GLU A 302 4.31 15.05 12.07
N SER A 303 3.89 14.25 11.10
CA SER A 303 4.80 13.62 10.12
C SER A 303 5.45 14.67 9.22
N VAL A 304 4.67 15.66 8.76
CA VAL A 304 5.15 16.78 7.93
C VAL A 304 6.04 17.71 8.75
N SER A 305 5.65 18.04 9.98
CA SER A 305 6.45 18.88 10.87
C SER A 305 7.83 18.27 11.14
N LEU A 306 7.89 16.95 11.41
CA LEU A 306 9.15 16.27 11.63
C LEU A 306 9.99 16.15 10.35
N LEU A 307 9.35 16.00 9.17
CA LEU A 307 10.05 16.05 7.88
C LEU A 307 10.75 17.41 7.71
N PHE A 308 10.06 18.51 8.04
CA PHE A 308 10.65 19.85 7.99
C PHE A 308 11.79 20.00 8.99
N GLU A 309 11.64 19.52 10.21
CA GLU A 309 12.70 19.60 11.23
C GLU A 309 14.00 18.91 10.77
N ILE A 310 13.90 17.74 10.14
CA ILE A 310 15.10 17.00 9.72
C ILE A 310 15.69 17.51 8.40
N MET A 311 14.88 18.15 7.54
CA MET A 311 15.30 18.56 6.20
C MET A 311 15.53 20.07 6.04
N LYS A 312 15.07 20.92 6.96
CA LYS A 312 15.47 22.34 7.04
C LYS A 312 16.94 22.44 7.45
#